data_AF-A0A7X4ER74-F1
#
_entry.id   AF-A0A7X4ER74-F1
#
_cell.length_a   1.000
_cell.length_b   1.000
_cell.length_c   1.000
_cell.angle_alpha   90.00
_cell.angle_beta   90.00
_cell.angle_gamma   90.00
#
_symmetry.space_group_name_H-M   'P 1'
#
loop_
_entity.id
_entity.type
_entity.pdbx_description
1 polymer ?
#
loop_
_entity_poly.entity_id
_entity_poly.type
_entity_poly.pdbx_seq_one_letter_code
_entity_poly.pdbx_strand_id
1 'polypeptide(L)'
;MSAITGNYDATQANEGRLDELLMEDEAGMESGRIVDLENDVKGLMGGGSGVEDLRADLDALTAMDDPETMDDETGAVTKNSNDITSLDGRVAANESDIGQIQTDLYGTTSGQHGDLAACDASGLLNVATCADARSRHNEADIEDVNDKLMQKKEYIDNLGMAIGVDPVTGEATDESGMNKIEMNAKAITDEAKARMDADTALGERIDGEAKARADSDMALGGRIDAEAMARADADTALGERIDGEAMARADADTALGMRIDGEAMARAEADLMLGGMIMDEEMARMEADVMLATVIEEAVAAGAAADMALGGRISSNADAIAANMNSIGQNSSAISDNRNKIGELSDDLDVVRAGVAASMALAGMPAINGRGVAIGVGSYDGESAFAVGFQIQGEQASFKIGVTSSGGETGASAGVGFNF
;
A
#
# COMPACT_ATOMS: atom_id res chain seq x y z
N MET A 1 -114.75 -192.56 -100.08
CA MET A 1 -116.18 -192.40 -99.75
C MET A 1 -116.45 -191.35 -98.66
N SER A 2 -115.48 -190.89 -97.84
CA SER A 2 -115.81 -190.01 -96.69
C SER A 2 -115.66 -188.49 -96.94
N ALA A 3 -115.46 -188.09 -98.19
CA ALA A 3 -115.20 -186.71 -98.60
C ALA A 3 -116.44 -185.77 -98.55
N ILE A 4 -117.62 -186.29 -98.25
CA ILE A 4 -118.87 -185.53 -98.40
C ILE A 4 -119.57 -185.27 -97.06
N THR A 5 -119.15 -185.92 -95.96
CA THR A 5 -119.87 -185.86 -94.68
C THR A 5 -119.34 -184.80 -93.71
N GLY A 6 -118.02 -184.57 -93.61
CA GLY A 6 -117.47 -183.61 -92.63
C GLY A 6 -117.78 -182.13 -92.92
N ASN A 7 -118.02 -181.80 -94.19
CA ASN A 7 -118.46 -180.45 -94.58
C ASN A 7 -119.95 -180.19 -94.32
N TYR A 8 -120.74 -181.25 -94.06
CA TYR A 8 -122.15 -181.10 -93.70
C TYR A 8 -122.32 -180.88 -92.17
N ASP A 9 -121.42 -181.41 -91.33
CA ASP A 9 -121.54 -181.34 -89.86
C ASP A 9 -120.98 -180.04 -89.22
N ALA A 10 -119.91 -179.43 -89.75
CA ALA A 10 -119.44 -178.13 -89.21
C ALA A 10 -120.29 -176.94 -89.70
N THR A 11 -121.02 -177.12 -90.80
CA THR A 11 -121.98 -176.12 -91.30
C THR A 11 -123.24 -176.07 -90.40
N GLN A 12 -123.60 -177.18 -89.72
CA GLN A 12 -124.62 -177.18 -88.66
C GLN A 12 -124.12 -176.64 -87.30
N ALA A 13 -122.83 -176.82 -86.96
CA ALA A 13 -122.28 -176.17 -85.76
C ALA A 13 -122.22 -174.63 -85.90
N ASN A 14 -122.19 -174.15 -87.14
CA ASN A 14 -122.30 -172.73 -87.46
C ASN A 14 -123.75 -172.22 -87.39
N GLU A 15 -124.77 -173.06 -87.59
CA GLU A 15 -126.17 -172.69 -87.36
C GLU A 15 -126.53 -172.65 -85.86
N GLY A 16 -125.85 -173.45 -85.02
CA GLY A 16 -126.04 -173.43 -83.55
C GLY A 16 -125.45 -172.22 -82.81
N ARG A 17 -124.44 -171.53 -83.37
CA ARG A 17 -123.91 -170.28 -82.77
C ARG A 17 -124.54 -169.02 -83.34
N LEU A 18 -125.34 -169.17 -84.39
CA LEU A 18 -126.22 -168.11 -84.87
C LEU A 18 -127.51 -168.01 -84.03
N ASP A 19 -127.95 -169.09 -83.38
CA ASP A 19 -128.96 -169.00 -82.31
C ASP A 19 -128.38 -168.44 -80.99
N GLU A 20 -127.05 -168.37 -80.86
CA GLU A 20 -126.31 -167.65 -79.81
C GLU A 20 -125.85 -166.26 -80.29
N LEU A 21 -126.62 -165.70 -81.22
CA LEU A 21 -126.65 -164.29 -81.54
C LEU A 21 -127.97 -163.63 -81.09
N LEU A 22 -128.93 -164.36 -80.50
CA LEU A 22 -130.32 -163.88 -80.38
C LEU A 22 -131.03 -164.09 -79.02
N MET A 23 -130.33 -164.47 -77.94
CA MET A 23 -130.92 -164.54 -76.58
C MET A 23 -130.08 -163.87 -75.50
N GLU A 24 -129.43 -162.75 -75.82
CA GLU A 24 -129.02 -161.74 -74.82
C GLU A 24 -128.85 -160.35 -75.49
N ASP A 25 -129.90 -159.94 -76.19
CA ASP A 25 -130.28 -158.53 -76.22
C ASP A 25 -131.10 -158.28 -74.94
N GLU A 26 -130.98 -157.09 -74.33
CA GLU A 26 -131.63 -156.68 -73.06
C GLU A 26 -130.93 -157.01 -71.72
N ALA A 27 -129.78 -156.37 -71.43
CA ALA A 27 -129.60 -155.57 -70.21
C ALA A 27 -128.17 -155.00 -70.10
N GLY A 28 -128.04 -153.68 -70.21
CA GLY A 28 -126.89 -152.98 -69.63
C GLY A 28 -125.73 -152.69 -70.59
N MET A 29 -126.03 -152.16 -71.77
CA MET A 29 -125.14 -151.22 -72.46
C MET A 29 -124.81 -150.02 -71.55
N GLU A 30 -123.98 -150.14 -70.49
CA GLU A 30 -123.64 -148.94 -69.70
C GLU A 30 -122.46 -148.98 -68.70
N SER A 31 -121.96 -150.12 -68.20
CA SER A 31 -121.32 -150.06 -66.86
C SER A 31 -119.85 -150.50 -66.72
N GLY A 32 -119.11 -150.80 -67.79
CA GLY A 32 -117.72 -151.33 -67.65
C GLY A 32 -116.65 -150.36 -68.11
N ARG A 33 -116.59 -150.10 -69.42
CA ARG A 33 -115.59 -149.20 -70.02
C ARG A 33 -115.85 -147.72 -69.76
N ILE A 34 -117.09 -147.35 -69.41
CA ILE A 34 -117.40 -146.04 -68.84
C ILE A 34 -117.04 -146.01 -67.37
N VAL A 35 -117.13 -147.12 -66.63
CA VAL A 35 -116.73 -147.17 -65.21
C VAL A 35 -115.21 -147.14 -65.04
N ASP A 36 -114.43 -147.70 -65.96
CA ASP A 36 -112.96 -147.58 -65.89
C ASP A 36 -112.44 -146.25 -66.43
N LEU A 37 -113.08 -145.64 -67.44
CA LEU A 37 -112.83 -144.24 -67.79
C LEU A 37 -113.39 -143.26 -66.75
N GLU A 38 -114.47 -143.60 -66.03
CA GLU A 38 -114.93 -142.85 -64.84
C GLU A 38 -114.04 -143.12 -63.64
N ASN A 39 -113.37 -144.27 -63.51
CA ASN A 39 -112.41 -144.55 -62.44
C ASN A 39 -111.03 -143.94 -62.74
N ASP A 40 -110.64 -143.82 -64.01
CA ASP A 40 -109.45 -143.07 -64.42
C ASP A 40 -109.71 -141.56 -64.43
N VAL A 41 -110.91 -141.10 -64.80
CA VAL A 41 -111.32 -139.68 -64.63
C VAL A 41 -111.61 -139.36 -63.16
N LYS A 42 -112.13 -140.28 -62.34
CA LYS A 42 -112.15 -140.13 -60.86
C LYS A 42 -110.78 -140.37 -60.23
N GLY A 43 -109.83 -140.99 -60.91
CA GLY A 43 -108.43 -141.02 -60.51
C GLY A 43 -107.75 -139.67 -60.77
N LEU A 44 -108.05 -139.04 -61.92
CA LEU A 44 -107.59 -137.71 -62.30
C LEU A 44 -108.36 -136.56 -61.61
N MET A 45 -109.58 -136.80 -61.12
CA MET A 45 -110.41 -135.83 -60.39
C MET A 45 -110.62 -136.15 -58.89
N GLY A 46 -110.24 -137.33 -58.41
CA GLY A 46 -110.49 -137.81 -57.04
C GLY A 46 -109.23 -138.13 -56.22
N GLY A 47 -108.04 -137.87 -56.77
CA GLY A 47 -106.78 -137.85 -56.03
C GLY A 47 -106.26 -136.42 -55.89
N GLY A 48 -107.03 -135.55 -55.22
CA GLY A 48 -106.81 -134.12 -55.08
C GLY A 48 -105.58 -133.67 -54.30
N SER A 49 -104.48 -134.43 -54.27
CA SER A 49 -103.22 -133.96 -53.65
C SER A 49 -102.24 -133.36 -54.65
N GLY A 50 -102.14 -133.85 -55.89
CA GLY A 50 -101.14 -133.32 -56.83
C GLY A 50 -101.44 -131.93 -57.41
N VAL A 51 -102.71 -131.60 -57.64
CA VAL A 51 -103.13 -130.26 -58.10
C VAL A 51 -103.31 -129.31 -56.92
N GLU A 52 -103.66 -129.80 -55.73
CA GLU A 52 -103.61 -128.99 -54.51
C GLU A 52 -102.17 -128.74 -54.08
N ASP A 53 -101.21 -129.65 -54.32
CA ASP A 53 -99.78 -129.41 -54.06
C ASP A 53 -99.17 -128.49 -55.12
N LEU A 54 -99.53 -128.60 -56.42
CA LEU A 54 -99.10 -127.63 -57.43
C LEU A 54 -99.77 -126.27 -57.28
N ARG A 55 -101.00 -126.24 -56.75
CA ARG A 55 -101.71 -125.01 -56.41
C ARG A 55 -101.23 -124.47 -55.07
N ALA A 56 -100.77 -125.28 -54.12
CA ALA A 56 -100.11 -124.85 -52.91
C ALA A 56 -98.68 -124.39 -53.17
N ASP A 57 -97.96 -124.99 -54.13
CA ASP A 57 -96.65 -124.55 -54.59
C ASP A 57 -96.78 -123.28 -55.44
N LEU A 58 -97.84 -123.17 -56.25
CA LEU A 58 -98.17 -121.93 -56.98
C LEU A 58 -98.68 -120.86 -56.01
N ASP A 59 -99.52 -121.18 -55.03
CA ASP A 59 -99.95 -120.26 -53.97
C ASP A 59 -98.79 -119.97 -52.98
N ALA A 60 -97.74 -120.79 -52.89
CA ALA A 60 -96.52 -120.49 -52.13
C ALA A 60 -95.49 -119.68 -52.95
N LEU A 61 -95.51 -119.79 -54.29
CA LEU A 61 -94.75 -118.91 -55.21
C LEU A 61 -95.51 -117.61 -55.54
N THR A 62 -96.84 -117.59 -55.41
CA THR A 62 -97.75 -116.49 -55.84
C THR A 62 -98.81 -116.08 -54.81
N ALA A 63 -98.73 -116.50 -53.55
CA ALA A 63 -99.05 -115.57 -52.45
C ALA A 63 -97.88 -114.57 -52.45
N MET A 64 -97.76 -113.62 -53.37
CA MET A 64 -98.65 -112.47 -53.54
C MET A 64 -99.54 -112.25 -52.32
N ASP A 65 -98.88 -111.74 -51.28
CA ASP A 65 -99.31 -110.55 -50.55
C ASP A 65 -100.65 -110.02 -51.05
N ASP A 66 -101.63 -110.01 -50.15
CA ASP A 66 -102.83 -109.20 -50.28
C ASP A 66 -102.43 -107.80 -50.77
N PRO A 67 -102.84 -107.36 -51.98
CA PRO A 67 -102.48 -106.05 -52.51
C PRO A 67 -103.08 -104.89 -51.69
N GLU A 68 -103.92 -105.16 -50.69
CA GLU A 68 -104.45 -104.16 -49.75
C GLU A 68 -103.89 -104.27 -48.31
N THR A 69 -103.09 -105.29 -47.94
CA THR A 69 -102.46 -105.37 -46.61
C THR A 69 -101.02 -105.94 -46.67
N MET A 70 -100.04 -105.05 -46.84
CA MET A 70 -98.58 -105.32 -46.89
C MET A 70 -97.95 -105.77 -45.54
N ASP A 71 -98.62 -106.62 -44.73
CA ASP A 71 -98.14 -106.98 -43.38
C ASP A 71 -97.58 -108.42 -43.24
N ASP A 72 -97.44 -109.20 -44.33
CA ASP A 72 -96.82 -110.54 -44.28
C ASP A 72 -95.59 -110.68 -45.20
N GLU A 73 -94.42 -110.24 -44.71
CA GLU A 73 -93.13 -110.26 -45.43
C GLU A 73 -92.44 -111.64 -45.53
N THR A 74 -93.20 -112.74 -45.67
CA THR A 74 -92.61 -114.10 -45.60
C THR A 74 -92.38 -114.78 -46.96
N GLY A 75 -92.81 -114.17 -48.07
CA GLY A 75 -92.61 -114.68 -49.45
C GLY A 75 -91.17 -114.53 -49.99
N ALA A 76 -90.69 -115.53 -50.74
CA ALA A 76 -89.31 -115.58 -51.27
C ALA A 76 -88.96 -114.42 -52.23
N VAL A 77 -89.94 -113.86 -52.94
CA VAL A 77 -89.75 -112.71 -53.84
C VAL A 77 -89.60 -111.40 -53.05
N THR A 78 -90.42 -111.21 -52.02
CA THR A 78 -90.35 -110.05 -51.09
C THR A 78 -89.00 -110.03 -50.37
N LYS A 79 -88.50 -111.19 -49.93
CA LYS A 79 -87.16 -111.33 -49.34
C LYS A 79 -86.04 -110.90 -50.30
N ASN A 80 -86.06 -111.35 -51.56
CA ASN A 80 -85.07 -110.92 -52.56
C ASN A 80 -85.16 -109.43 -52.89
N SER A 81 -86.37 -108.86 -52.95
CA SER A 81 -86.55 -107.42 -53.14
C SER A 81 -85.98 -106.62 -51.97
N ASN A 82 -86.24 -107.05 -50.74
CA ASN A 82 -85.70 -106.43 -49.52
C ASN A 82 -84.17 -106.58 -49.44
N ASP A 83 -83.61 -107.72 -49.85
CA ASP A 83 -82.15 -107.93 -49.93
C ASP A 83 -81.51 -107.03 -50.99
N ILE A 84 -82.16 -106.81 -52.15
CA ILE A 84 -81.71 -105.86 -53.19
C ILE A 84 -81.75 -104.42 -52.65
N THR A 85 -82.83 -104.01 -51.99
CA THR A 85 -82.92 -102.68 -51.38
C THR A 85 -81.90 -102.49 -50.25
N SER A 86 -81.62 -103.53 -49.47
CA SER A 86 -80.56 -103.50 -48.45
C SER A 86 -79.17 -103.37 -49.06
N LEU A 87 -78.89 -104.10 -50.15
CA LEU A 87 -77.64 -103.98 -50.91
C LEU A 87 -77.50 -102.60 -51.55
N ASP A 88 -78.56 -102.04 -52.13
CA ASP A 88 -78.57 -100.69 -52.69
C ASP A 88 -78.31 -99.63 -51.61
N GLY A 89 -78.95 -99.77 -50.44
CA GLY A 89 -78.68 -98.93 -49.27
C GLY A 89 -77.23 -99.04 -48.78
N ARG A 90 -76.65 -100.25 -48.76
CA ARG A 90 -75.24 -100.46 -48.41
C ARG A 90 -74.27 -99.92 -49.46
N VAL A 91 -74.62 -100.00 -50.75
CA VAL A 91 -73.83 -99.41 -51.84
C VAL A 91 -73.86 -97.88 -51.74
N ALA A 92 -75.04 -97.29 -51.52
CA ALA A 92 -75.19 -95.86 -51.29
C ALA A 92 -74.42 -95.39 -50.04
N ALA A 93 -74.45 -96.15 -48.95
CA ALA A 93 -73.67 -95.87 -47.75
C ALA A 93 -72.16 -95.96 -48.03
N ASN A 94 -71.70 -97.00 -48.71
CA ASN A 94 -70.28 -97.12 -49.09
C ASN A 94 -69.83 -96.00 -50.05
N GLU A 95 -70.68 -95.57 -50.98
CA GLU A 95 -70.40 -94.46 -51.90
C GLU A 95 -70.30 -93.12 -51.14
N SER A 96 -71.18 -92.93 -50.14
CA SER A 96 -71.12 -91.81 -49.20
C SER A 96 -69.86 -91.86 -48.34
N ASP A 97 -69.52 -93.02 -47.77
CA ASP A 97 -68.34 -93.22 -46.93
C ASP A 97 -67.04 -93.03 -47.73
N ILE A 98 -66.99 -93.48 -48.99
CA ILE A 98 -65.86 -93.20 -49.90
C ILE A 98 -65.75 -91.69 -50.16
N GLY A 99 -66.88 -91.00 -50.37
CA GLY A 99 -66.90 -89.54 -50.49
C GLY A 99 -66.43 -88.82 -49.23
N GLN A 100 -66.78 -89.33 -48.05
CA GLN A 100 -66.37 -88.77 -46.76
C GLN A 100 -64.89 -89.05 -46.47
N ILE A 101 -64.41 -90.28 -46.69
CA ILE A 101 -62.98 -90.63 -46.57
C ILE A 101 -62.14 -89.75 -47.50
N GLN A 102 -62.63 -89.48 -48.71
CA GLN A 102 -61.94 -88.58 -49.64
C GLN A 102 -61.92 -87.12 -49.11
N THR A 103 -62.99 -86.68 -48.45
CA THR A 103 -63.06 -85.37 -47.80
C THR A 103 -62.14 -85.28 -46.59
N ASP A 104 -62.07 -86.34 -45.78
CA ASP A 104 -61.25 -86.37 -44.56
C ASP A 104 -59.76 -86.47 -44.89
N LEU A 105 -59.39 -87.21 -45.95
CA LEU A 105 -57.99 -87.41 -46.35
C LEU A 105 -57.43 -86.22 -47.14
N TYR A 106 -58.25 -85.57 -47.96
CA TYR A 106 -57.79 -84.53 -48.89
C TYR A 106 -58.34 -83.12 -48.59
N GLY A 107 -59.30 -82.99 -47.68
CA GLY A 107 -59.94 -81.73 -47.31
C GLY A 107 -60.93 -81.21 -48.37
N THR A 108 -61.71 -80.20 -48.00
CA THR A 108 -62.60 -79.49 -48.92
C THR A 108 -61.85 -78.38 -49.65
N THR A 109 -62.17 -78.12 -50.92
CA THR A 109 -61.48 -77.14 -51.81
C THR A 109 -61.71 -75.67 -51.43
N SER A 110 -62.24 -75.36 -50.25
CA SER A 110 -62.59 -73.99 -49.88
C SER A 110 -61.49 -73.32 -49.04
N GLY A 111 -60.63 -72.55 -49.72
CA GLY A 111 -60.20 -71.26 -49.18
C GLY A 111 -58.77 -71.08 -48.67
N GLN A 112 -57.86 -72.06 -48.77
CA GLN A 112 -56.47 -71.86 -48.30
C GLN A 112 -55.41 -71.66 -49.39
N HIS A 113 -55.73 -71.88 -50.68
CA HIS A 113 -54.75 -71.78 -51.76
C HIS A 113 -55.43 -71.43 -53.10
N GLY A 114 -56.10 -70.28 -53.17
CA GLY A 114 -56.90 -69.86 -54.34
C GLY A 114 -56.10 -69.58 -55.62
N ASP A 115 -54.78 -69.64 -55.56
CA ASP A 115 -53.88 -69.27 -56.65
C ASP A 115 -53.17 -70.49 -57.28
N LEU A 116 -53.38 -71.70 -56.74
CA LEU A 116 -52.81 -72.92 -57.29
C LEU A 116 -53.74 -73.48 -58.37
N ALA A 117 -53.41 -73.22 -59.64
CA ALA A 117 -54.16 -73.65 -60.83
C ALA A 117 -54.50 -75.15 -60.89
N ALA A 118 -53.81 -76.00 -60.14
CA ALA A 118 -54.11 -77.42 -60.01
C ALA A 118 -55.44 -77.71 -59.26
N CYS A 119 -55.92 -76.78 -58.43
CA CYS A 119 -57.10 -76.92 -57.58
C CYS A 119 -58.43 -76.48 -58.25
N ASP A 120 -58.40 -76.05 -59.52
CA ASP A 120 -59.54 -75.42 -60.20
C ASP A 120 -60.39 -76.34 -61.11
N ALA A 121 -60.07 -77.63 -61.26
CA ALA A 121 -60.84 -78.55 -62.13
C ALA A 121 -61.71 -79.55 -61.33
N SER A 122 -62.82 -80.01 -61.90
CA SER A 122 -63.75 -80.93 -61.23
C SER A 122 -63.50 -82.40 -61.62
N GLY A 123 -63.33 -83.28 -60.63
CA GLY A 123 -63.19 -84.73 -60.81
C GLY A 123 -62.29 -85.41 -59.77
N LEU A 124 -62.40 -86.74 -59.62
CA LEU A 124 -61.67 -87.54 -58.60
C LEU A 124 -60.14 -87.40 -58.71
N LEU A 125 -59.61 -87.22 -59.92
CA LEU A 125 -58.19 -87.03 -60.19
C LEU A 125 -57.70 -85.61 -59.82
N ASN A 126 -58.60 -84.61 -59.78
CA ASN A 126 -58.26 -83.24 -59.42
C ASN A 126 -58.01 -83.08 -57.91
N VAL A 127 -58.84 -83.70 -57.07
CA VAL A 127 -58.69 -83.60 -55.59
C VAL A 127 -57.31 -84.11 -55.14
N ALA A 128 -56.83 -85.20 -55.73
CA ALA A 128 -55.48 -85.72 -55.46
C ALA A 128 -54.36 -84.80 -55.98
N THR A 129 -54.55 -84.14 -57.13
CA THR A 129 -53.57 -83.19 -57.66
C THR A 129 -53.55 -81.89 -56.87
N CYS A 130 -54.69 -81.43 -56.36
CA CYS A 130 -54.77 -80.28 -55.46
C CYS A 130 -54.11 -80.55 -54.11
N ALA A 131 -54.31 -81.73 -53.52
CA ALA A 131 -53.66 -82.13 -52.27
C ALA A 131 -52.13 -82.20 -52.39
N ASP A 132 -51.62 -82.78 -53.49
CA ASP A 132 -50.19 -82.81 -53.79
C ASP A 132 -49.62 -81.39 -53.99
N ALA A 133 -50.36 -80.52 -54.69
CA ALA A 133 -49.97 -79.13 -54.89
C ALA A 133 -49.91 -78.33 -53.58
N ARG A 134 -50.84 -78.56 -52.65
CA ARG A 134 -50.81 -77.99 -51.30
C ARG A 134 -49.62 -78.48 -50.48
N SER A 135 -49.32 -79.78 -50.54
CA SER A 135 -48.15 -80.32 -49.83
C SER A 135 -46.85 -79.70 -50.33
N ARG A 136 -46.72 -79.50 -51.65
CA ARG A 136 -45.56 -78.82 -52.25
C ARG A 136 -45.48 -77.34 -51.89
N HIS A 137 -46.61 -76.65 -51.78
CA HIS A 137 -46.64 -75.26 -51.35
C HIS A 137 -46.28 -75.12 -49.86
N ASN A 138 -46.84 -75.97 -49.00
CA ASN A 138 -46.48 -76.02 -47.58
C ASN A 138 -44.99 -76.35 -47.40
N GLU A 139 -44.43 -77.25 -48.20
CA GLU A 139 -42.99 -77.54 -48.21
C GLU A 139 -42.17 -76.28 -48.55
N ALA A 140 -42.57 -75.54 -49.59
CA ALA A 140 -41.91 -74.29 -49.98
C ALA A 140 -42.01 -73.19 -48.91
N ASP A 141 -43.16 -73.04 -48.26
CA ASP A 141 -43.34 -72.10 -47.15
C ASP A 141 -42.49 -72.47 -45.94
N ILE A 142 -42.40 -73.77 -45.61
CA ILE A 142 -41.51 -74.27 -44.55
C ILE A 142 -40.04 -73.97 -44.88
N GLU A 143 -39.65 -74.14 -46.15
CA GLU A 143 -38.29 -73.85 -46.62
C GLU A 143 -37.97 -72.34 -46.51
N ASP A 144 -38.87 -71.44 -46.94
CA ASP A 144 -38.70 -69.98 -46.79
C ASP A 144 -38.64 -69.54 -45.32
N VAL A 145 -39.47 -70.12 -44.45
CA VAL A 145 -39.41 -69.86 -43.00
C VAL A 145 -38.09 -70.36 -42.42
N ASN A 146 -37.60 -71.54 -42.84
CA ASN A 146 -36.33 -72.09 -42.41
C ASN A 146 -35.14 -71.21 -42.88
N ASP A 147 -35.16 -70.71 -44.11
CA ASP A 147 -34.15 -69.79 -44.64
C ASP A 147 -34.13 -68.46 -43.87
N LYS A 148 -35.30 -67.88 -43.59
CA LYS A 148 -35.42 -66.68 -42.74
C LYS A 148 -34.93 -66.92 -41.33
N LEU A 149 -35.17 -68.11 -40.77
CA LEU A 149 -34.67 -68.48 -39.45
C LEU A 149 -33.14 -68.61 -39.44
N MET A 150 -32.57 -69.21 -40.48
CA MET A 150 -31.11 -69.32 -40.64
C MET A 150 -30.45 -67.95 -40.82
N GLN A 151 -31.02 -67.04 -41.62
CA GLN A 151 -30.53 -65.66 -41.76
C GLN A 151 -30.60 -64.89 -40.43
N LYS A 152 -31.69 -65.05 -39.67
CA LYS A 152 -31.82 -64.44 -38.33
C LYS A 152 -30.81 -65.02 -37.35
N LYS A 153 -30.58 -66.33 -37.39
CA LYS A 153 -29.56 -66.99 -36.58
C LYS A 153 -28.18 -66.43 -36.89
N GLU A 154 -27.82 -66.33 -38.17
CA GLU A 154 -26.53 -65.75 -38.58
C GLU A 154 -26.37 -64.29 -38.14
N TYR A 155 -27.43 -63.47 -38.24
CA TYR A 155 -27.42 -62.09 -37.74
C TYR A 155 -27.20 -62.03 -36.21
N ILE A 156 -27.88 -62.89 -35.47
CA ILE A 156 -27.77 -62.99 -34.00
C ILE A 156 -26.38 -63.47 -33.60
N ASP A 157 -25.83 -64.46 -34.30
CA ASP A 157 -24.48 -64.98 -34.06
C ASP A 157 -23.41 -63.91 -34.34
N ASN A 158 -23.56 -63.13 -35.42
CA ASN A 158 -22.67 -62.00 -35.74
C ASN A 158 -22.73 -60.88 -34.70
N LEU A 159 -23.92 -60.53 -34.21
CA LEU A 159 -24.07 -59.59 -33.11
C LEU A 159 -23.40 -60.11 -31.84
N GLY A 160 -23.61 -61.40 -31.51
CA GLY A 160 -22.96 -62.08 -30.39
C GLY A 160 -21.44 -62.01 -30.48
N MET A 161 -20.85 -62.30 -31.64
CA MET A 161 -19.41 -62.15 -31.86
C MET A 161 -18.92 -60.69 -31.72
N ALA A 162 -19.68 -59.72 -32.22
CA ALA A 162 -19.30 -58.31 -32.12
C ALA A 162 -19.27 -57.81 -30.68
N ILE A 163 -20.17 -58.31 -29.82
CA ILE A 163 -20.26 -57.96 -28.41
C ILE A 163 -19.49 -58.94 -27.49
N GLY A 164 -18.98 -60.05 -28.03
CA GLY A 164 -18.26 -61.10 -27.29
C GLY A 164 -19.15 -61.89 -26.33
N VAL A 165 -20.41 -62.16 -26.72
CA VAL A 165 -21.40 -62.90 -25.93
C VAL A 165 -22.06 -63.97 -26.80
N ASP A 166 -22.32 -65.14 -26.23
CA ASP A 166 -23.04 -66.24 -26.84
C ASP A 166 -24.53 -65.88 -26.85
N PRO A 167 -25.19 -65.84 -28.01
CA PRO A 167 -26.56 -65.36 -28.11
C PRO A 167 -27.61 -66.32 -27.54
N VAL A 168 -27.25 -67.57 -27.23
CA VAL A 168 -28.16 -68.59 -26.69
C VAL A 168 -28.10 -68.62 -25.17
N THR A 169 -26.90 -68.57 -24.62
CA THR A 169 -26.64 -68.68 -23.17
C THR A 169 -26.51 -67.31 -22.48
N GLY A 170 -26.17 -66.26 -23.23
CA GLY A 170 -25.86 -64.94 -22.68
C GLY A 170 -24.50 -64.88 -21.98
N GLU A 171 -23.69 -65.95 -22.05
CA GLU A 171 -22.36 -66.03 -21.47
C GLU A 171 -21.30 -65.50 -22.45
N ALA A 172 -20.16 -65.01 -21.96
CA ALA A 172 -19.13 -64.52 -22.86
C ALA A 172 -18.54 -65.66 -23.73
N THR A 173 -18.38 -65.41 -25.02
CA THR A 173 -17.75 -66.36 -25.96
C THR A 173 -16.22 -66.25 -25.98
N ASP A 174 -15.69 -65.13 -25.52
CA ASP A 174 -14.28 -64.90 -25.30
C ASP A 174 -14.07 -64.04 -24.05
N GLU A 175 -12.84 -63.98 -23.55
CA GLU A 175 -12.46 -63.14 -22.43
C GLU A 175 -12.49 -61.64 -22.79
N SER A 176 -13.14 -61.19 -23.88
CA SER A 176 -13.06 -59.82 -24.42
C SER A 176 -14.39 -59.06 -24.33
N GLY A 177 -15.54 -59.72 -24.49
CA GLY A 177 -16.87 -59.08 -24.48
C GLY A 177 -17.31 -58.55 -23.11
N MET A 178 -17.50 -59.43 -22.14
CA MET A 178 -17.78 -59.04 -20.74
C MET A 178 -16.60 -58.27 -20.11
N ASN A 179 -15.39 -58.55 -20.56
CA ASN A 179 -14.18 -57.89 -20.09
C ASN A 179 -14.15 -56.41 -20.49
N LYS A 180 -14.69 -55.98 -21.64
CA LYS A 180 -14.77 -54.53 -21.98
C LYS A 180 -15.67 -53.73 -21.04
N ILE A 181 -16.82 -54.27 -20.64
CA ILE A 181 -17.73 -53.59 -19.71
C ILE A 181 -17.08 -53.51 -18.33
N GLU A 182 -16.50 -54.62 -17.85
CA GLU A 182 -15.77 -54.66 -16.57
C GLU A 182 -14.53 -53.75 -16.59
N MET A 183 -13.77 -53.71 -17.68
CA MET A 183 -12.63 -52.81 -17.86
C MET A 183 -13.05 -51.35 -17.87
N ASN A 184 -14.14 -51.00 -18.56
CA ASN A 184 -14.67 -49.64 -18.53
C ASN A 184 -15.16 -49.26 -17.13
N ALA A 185 -15.86 -50.17 -16.44
CA ALA A 185 -16.29 -49.96 -15.05
C ALA A 185 -15.09 -49.75 -14.11
N LYS A 186 -14.03 -50.55 -14.29
CA LYS A 186 -12.78 -50.39 -13.54
C LYS A 186 -12.09 -49.06 -13.87
N ALA A 187 -11.97 -48.69 -15.14
CA ALA A 187 -11.34 -47.44 -15.56
C ALA A 187 -12.08 -46.21 -15.03
N ILE A 188 -13.42 -46.24 -15.04
CA ILE A 188 -14.26 -45.19 -14.44
C ILE A 188 -14.03 -45.11 -12.94
N THR A 189 -13.96 -46.25 -12.26
CA THR A 189 -13.72 -46.31 -10.80
C THR A 189 -12.33 -45.79 -10.45
N ASP A 190 -11.31 -46.16 -11.21
CA ASP A 190 -9.93 -45.71 -11.04
C ASP A 190 -9.82 -44.18 -11.30
N GLU A 191 -10.44 -43.67 -12.37
CA GLU A 191 -10.49 -42.23 -12.66
C GLU A 191 -11.24 -41.46 -11.56
N ALA A 192 -12.38 -41.97 -11.09
CA ALA A 192 -13.13 -41.35 -10.00
C ALA A 192 -12.27 -41.28 -8.72
N LYS A 193 -11.52 -42.34 -8.42
CA LYS A 193 -10.58 -42.34 -7.30
C LYS A 193 -9.42 -41.37 -7.51
N ALA A 194 -8.82 -41.34 -8.71
CA ALA A 194 -7.75 -40.41 -9.04
C ALA A 194 -8.20 -38.94 -8.91
N ARG A 195 -9.42 -38.62 -9.36
CA ARG A 195 -10.04 -37.29 -9.19
C ARG A 195 -10.24 -36.95 -7.73
N MET A 196 -10.80 -37.87 -6.94
CA MET A 196 -11.03 -37.67 -5.51
C MET A 196 -9.72 -37.44 -4.74
N ASP A 197 -8.68 -38.22 -5.06
CA ASP A 197 -7.36 -38.07 -4.44
C ASP A 197 -6.70 -36.74 -4.86
N ALA A 198 -6.86 -36.32 -6.12
CA ALA A 198 -6.38 -35.03 -6.62
C ALA A 198 -7.11 -33.84 -5.99
N ASP A 199 -8.44 -33.92 -5.85
CA ASP A 199 -9.25 -32.89 -5.21
C ASP A 199 -8.91 -32.76 -3.71
N THR A 200 -8.66 -33.89 -3.05
CA THR A 200 -8.18 -33.91 -1.66
C THR A 200 -6.82 -33.22 -1.53
N ALA A 201 -5.85 -33.59 -2.38
CA ALA A 201 -4.52 -32.97 -2.39
C ALA A 201 -4.56 -31.47 -2.74
N LEU A 202 -5.48 -31.06 -3.63
CA LEU A 202 -5.70 -29.65 -3.96
C LEU A 202 -6.30 -28.89 -2.77
N GLY A 203 -7.28 -29.48 -2.07
CA GLY A 203 -7.86 -28.94 -0.85
C GLY A 203 -6.81 -28.70 0.24
N GLU A 204 -5.97 -29.70 0.53
CA GLU A 204 -4.88 -29.58 1.50
C GLU A 204 -3.87 -28.47 1.14
N ARG A 205 -3.55 -28.32 -0.15
CA ARG A 205 -2.65 -27.24 -0.63
C ARG A 205 -3.30 -25.86 -0.49
N ILE A 206 -4.59 -25.75 -0.78
CA ILE A 206 -5.33 -24.48 -0.64
C ILE A 206 -5.42 -24.09 0.83
N ASP A 207 -5.76 -25.03 1.71
CA ASP A 207 -5.83 -24.78 3.16
C ASP A 207 -4.46 -24.42 3.74
N GLY A 208 -3.40 -25.09 3.28
CA GLY A 208 -2.02 -24.77 3.64
C GLY A 208 -1.59 -23.36 3.24
N GLU A 209 -1.84 -22.96 1.98
CA GLU A 209 -1.54 -21.59 1.51
C GLU A 209 -2.41 -20.54 2.24
N ALA A 210 -3.70 -20.81 2.44
CA ALA A 210 -4.59 -19.92 3.17
C ALA A 210 -4.10 -19.68 4.61
N LYS A 211 -3.65 -20.74 5.28
CA LYS A 211 -3.04 -20.63 6.61
C LYS A 211 -1.72 -19.87 6.58
N ALA A 212 -0.83 -20.16 5.63
CA ALA A 212 0.45 -19.46 5.49
C ALA A 212 0.26 -17.95 5.24
N ARG A 213 -0.73 -17.58 4.41
CA ARG A 213 -1.13 -16.18 4.18
C ARG A 213 -1.65 -15.51 5.43
N ALA A 214 -2.58 -16.15 6.14
CA ALA A 214 -3.12 -15.61 7.39
C ALA A 214 -2.03 -15.40 8.46
N ASP A 215 -1.12 -16.36 8.61
CA ASP A 215 -0.01 -16.26 9.56
C ASP A 215 0.97 -15.13 9.15
N SER A 216 1.22 -14.95 7.85
CA SER A 216 2.05 -13.86 7.33
C SER A 216 1.40 -12.49 7.49
N ASP A 217 0.10 -12.37 7.24
CA ASP A 217 -0.64 -11.12 7.40
C ASP A 217 -0.69 -10.71 8.88
N MET A 218 -0.87 -11.66 9.79
CA MET A 218 -0.79 -11.43 11.23
C MET A 218 0.60 -10.95 11.66
N ALA A 219 1.66 -11.58 11.17
CA ALA A 219 3.03 -11.17 11.44
C ALA A 219 3.35 -9.78 10.87
N LEU A 220 2.85 -9.45 9.68
CA LEU A 220 3.01 -8.14 9.07
C LEU A 220 2.25 -7.06 9.86
N GLY A 221 1.01 -7.35 10.27
CA GLY A 221 0.22 -6.46 11.12
C GLY A 221 0.94 -6.13 12.43
N GLY A 222 1.45 -7.15 13.13
CA GLY A 222 2.21 -6.93 14.37
C GLY A 222 3.49 -6.10 14.18
N ARG A 223 4.17 -6.25 13.04
CA ARG A 223 5.35 -5.42 12.71
C ARG A 223 4.97 -3.97 12.40
N ILE A 224 3.86 -3.76 11.70
CA ILE A 224 3.34 -2.41 11.40
C ILE A 224 2.94 -1.70 12.69
N ASP A 225 2.20 -2.38 13.58
CA ASP A 225 1.77 -1.82 14.85
C ASP A 225 2.98 -1.46 15.74
N ALA A 226 3.99 -2.33 15.80
CA ALA A 226 5.20 -2.07 16.56
C ALA A 226 6.00 -0.86 16.02
N GLU A 227 6.17 -0.74 14.70
CA GLU A 227 6.82 0.43 14.10
C GLU A 227 5.99 1.71 14.31
N ALA A 228 4.67 1.63 14.21
CA ALA A 228 3.78 2.77 14.46
C ALA A 228 3.91 3.28 15.91
N MET A 229 3.96 2.37 16.89
CA MET A 229 4.22 2.73 18.30
C MET A 229 5.62 3.32 18.47
N ALA A 230 6.66 2.69 17.91
CA ALA A 230 8.03 3.20 18.02
C ALA A 230 8.19 4.61 17.42
N ARG A 231 7.50 4.91 16.32
CA ARG A 231 7.46 6.24 15.71
C ARG A 231 6.73 7.24 16.59
N ALA A 232 5.57 6.89 17.11
CA ALA A 232 4.81 7.77 18.01
C ALA A 232 5.60 8.12 19.28
N ASP A 233 6.31 7.14 19.86
CA ASP A 233 7.17 7.37 21.04
C ASP A 233 8.36 8.27 20.69
N ALA A 234 8.99 8.05 19.52
CA ALA A 234 10.10 8.87 19.05
C ALA A 234 9.67 10.33 18.76
N ASP A 235 8.51 10.52 18.12
CA ASP A 235 7.94 11.84 17.85
C ASP A 235 7.59 12.56 19.16
N THR A 236 7.03 11.86 20.14
CA THR A 236 6.76 12.39 21.49
C THR A 236 8.06 12.84 22.17
N ALA A 237 9.08 11.98 22.20
CA ALA A 237 10.38 12.29 22.80
C ALA A 237 11.10 13.45 22.09
N LEU A 238 10.95 13.56 20.77
CA LEU A 238 11.49 14.69 20.01
C LEU A 238 10.75 15.99 20.34
N GLY A 239 9.42 15.95 20.46
CA GLY A 239 8.60 17.08 20.91
C GLY A 239 9.03 17.62 22.26
N GLU A 240 9.15 16.75 23.27
CA GLU A 240 9.61 17.14 24.62
C GLU A 240 11.01 17.78 24.61
N ARG A 241 11.93 17.26 23.79
CA ARG A 241 13.28 17.82 23.65
C ARG A 241 13.26 19.20 22.99
N ILE A 242 12.42 19.40 21.99
CA ILE A 242 12.27 20.69 21.30
C ILE A 242 11.68 21.72 22.26
N ASP A 243 10.62 21.37 22.98
CA ASP A 243 9.98 22.26 23.94
C ASP A 243 10.93 22.61 25.09
N GLY A 244 11.69 21.63 25.60
CA GLY A 244 12.70 21.85 26.63
C GLY A 244 13.83 22.81 26.18
N GLU A 245 14.37 22.63 24.97
CA GLU A 245 15.39 23.55 24.42
C GLU A 245 14.80 24.95 24.18
N ALA A 246 13.56 25.05 23.69
CA ALA A 246 12.90 26.33 23.46
C ALA A 246 12.71 27.11 24.76
N MET A 247 12.29 26.45 25.84
CA MET A 247 12.20 27.05 27.18
C MET A 247 13.58 27.47 27.71
N ALA A 248 14.58 26.59 27.62
CA ALA A 248 15.93 26.90 28.09
C ALA A 248 16.54 28.11 27.36
N ARG A 249 16.28 28.25 26.05
CA ARG A 249 16.70 29.42 25.26
C ARG A 249 15.97 30.69 25.67
N ALA A 250 14.66 30.63 25.86
CA ALA A 250 13.88 31.79 26.33
C ALA A 250 14.34 32.29 27.71
N ASP A 251 14.63 31.38 28.63
CA ASP A 251 15.16 31.70 29.96
C ASP A 251 16.57 32.32 29.86
N ALA A 252 17.44 31.75 29.01
CA ALA A 252 18.78 32.28 28.79
C ALA A 252 18.76 33.68 28.16
N ASP A 253 17.88 33.93 27.19
CA ASP A 253 17.72 35.24 26.55
C ASP A 253 17.18 36.27 27.54
N THR A 254 16.23 35.88 28.40
CA THR A 254 15.71 36.73 29.47
C THR A 254 16.80 37.08 30.48
N ALA A 255 17.59 36.11 30.92
CA ALA A 255 18.71 36.32 31.84
C ALA A 255 19.80 37.20 31.23
N LEU A 256 20.09 37.03 29.94
CA LEU A 256 21.04 37.89 29.21
C LEU A 256 20.52 39.32 29.10
N GLY A 257 19.24 39.51 28.79
CA GLY A 257 18.58 40.82 28.75
C GLY A 257 18.74 41.58 30.08
N MET A 258 18.40 40.93 31.20
CA MET A 258 18.57 41.55 32.53
C MET A 258 20.02 41.93 32.84
N ARG A 259 21.00 41.12 32.43
CA ARG A 259 22.43 41.42 32.62
C ARG A 259 22.88 42.62 31.79
N ILE A 260 22.41 42.72 30.54
CA ILE A 260 22.70 43.85 29.66
C ILE A 260 22.10 45.14 30.23
N ASP A 261 20.83 45.09 30.64
CA ASP A 261 20.15 46.25 31.22
C ASP A 261 20.82 46.70 32.52
N GLY A 262 21.21 45.75 33.38
CA GLY A 262 21.94 46.03 34.61
C GLY A 262 23.31 46.69 34.37
N GLU A 263 24.11 46.18 33.44
CA GLU A 263 25.39 46.80 33.08
C GLU A 263 25.20 48.18 32.45
N ALA A 264 24.19 48.36 31.60
CA ALA A 264 23.88 49.64 30.99
C ALA A 264 23.52 50.70 32.04
N MET A 265 22.71 50.33 33.04
CA MET A 265 22.39 51.21 34.17
C MET A 265 23.64 51.54 35.01
N ALA A 266 24.45 50.54 35.35
CA ALA A 266 25.68 50.75 36.13
C ALA A 266 26.68 51.67 35.41
N ARG A 267 26.83 51.52 34.09
CA ARG A 267 27.66 52.40 33.25
C ARG A 267 27.12 53.82 33.25
N ALA A 268 25.82 54.01 33.05
CA ALA A 268 25.20 55.34 33.05
C ALA A 268 25.38 56.05 34.40
N GLU A 269 25.25 55.33 35.52
CA GLU A 269 25.49 55.88 36.85
C GLU A 269 26.96 56.26 37.07
N ALA A 270 27.89 55.39 36.66
CA ALA A 270 29.32 55.66 36.74
C ALA A 270 29.74 56.88 35.88
N ASP A 271 29.19 57.01 34.67
CA ASP A 271 29.44 58.15 33.78
C ASP A 271 28.91 59.45 34.39
N LEU A 272 27.73 59.43 35.03
CA LEU A 272 27.19 60.58 35.73
C LEU A 272 28.06 60.99 36.93
N MET A 273 28.52 60.02 37.73
CA MET A 273 29.42 60.27 38.85
C MET A 273 30.74 60.88 38.38
N LEU A 274 31.35 60.30 37.33
CA LEU A 274 32.60 60.81 36.76
C LEU A 274 32.41 62.23 36.21
N GLY A 275 31.30 62.50 35.53
CA GLY A 275 30.95 63.84 35.06
C GLY A 275 30.87 64.86 36.20
N GLY A 276 30.23 64.50 37.32
CA GLY A 276 30.20 65.34 38.52
C GLY A 276 31.58 65.61 39.11
N MET A 277 32.40 64.56 39.27
CA MET A 277 33.77 64.71 39.78
C MET A 277 34.64 65.61 38.90
N ILE A 278 34.49 65.54 37.57
CA ILE A 278 35.20 66.40 36.63
C ILE A 278 34.77 67.86 36.81
N MET A 279 33.46 68.13 36.92
CA MET A 279 32.96 69.49 37.14
C MET A 279 33.45 70.08 38.47
N ASP A 280 33.45 69.28 39.55
CA ASP A 280 33.92 69.73 40.86
C ASP A 280 35.42 70.07 40.85
N GLU A 281 36.26 69.23 40.22
CA GLU A 281 37.70 69.51 40.05
C GLU A 281 37.94 70.74 39.17
N GLU A 282 37.17 70.91 38.09
CA GLU A 282 37.27 72.08 37.21
C GLU A 282 36.95 73.38 37.98
N MET A 283 35.89 73.36 38.79
CA MET A 283 35.54 74.48 39.67
C MET A 283 36.62 74.76 40.71
N ALA A 284 37.14 73.73 41.38
CA ALA A 284 38.20 73.87 42.38
C ALA A 284 39.50 74.45 41.77
N ARG A 285 39.86 74.03 40.55
CA ARG A 285 41.00 74.60 39.82
C ARG A 285 40.78 76.06 39.44
N MET A 286 39.59 76.41 38.96
CA MET A 286 39.27 77.79 38.62
C MET A 286 39.36 78.71 39.85
N GLU A 287 38.87 78.26 41.00
CA GLU A 287 38.98 79.00 42.26
C GLU A 287 40.45 79.15 42.70
N ALA A 288 41.25 78.08 42.61
CA ALA A 288 42.66 78.12 42.92
C ALA A 288 43.45 79.06 41.99
N ASP A 289 43.16 79.05 40.68
CA ASP A 289 43.80 79.94 39.71
C ASP A 289 43.47 81.41 39.98
N VAL A 290 42.23 81.72 40.36
CA VAL A 290 41.82 83.08 40.77
C VAL A 290 42.58 83.52 42.03
N MET A 291 42.64 82.67 43.06
CA MET A 291 43.40 82.97 44.28
C MET A 291 44.88 83.21 43.97
N LEU A 292 45.49 82.38 43.12
CA LEU A 292 46.89 82.53 42.72
C LEU A 292 47.11 83.83 41.96
N ALA A 293 46.21 84.21 41.04
CA ALA A 293 46.27 85.47 40.33
C ALA A 293 46.24 86.67 41.30
N THR A 294 45.34 86.67 42.28
CA THR A 294 45.27 87.72 43.31
C THR A 294 46.57 87.81 44.12
N VAL A 295 47.11 86.68 44.59
CA VAL A 295 48.37 86.66 45.34
C VAL A 295 49.53 87.20 44.51
N ILE A 296 49.59 86.87 43.22
CA ILE A 296 50.61 87.40 42.30
C ILE A 296 50.45 88.92 42.14
N GLU A 297 49.24 89.42 41.92
CA GLU A 297 48.98 90.85 41.79
C GLU A 297 49.37 91.63 43.06
N GLU A 298 49.01 91.13 44.24
CA GLU A 298 49.39 91.70 45.53
C GLU A 298 50.91 91.69 45.73
N ALA A 299 51.58 90.58 45.41
CA ALA A 299 53.03 90.47 45.52
C ALA A 299 53.75 91.44 44.57
N VAL A 300 53.27 91.59 43.34
CA VAL A 300 53.79 92.55 42.36
C VAL A 300 53.59 93.99 42.84
N ALA A 301 52.41 94.33 43.36
CA ALA A 301 52.13 95.65 43.90
C ALA A 301 53.00 95.98 45.12
N ALA A 302 53.17 95.03 46.04
CA ALA A 302 54.04 95.17 47.20
C ALA A 302 55.52 95.33 46.80
N GLY A 303 55.99 94.57 45.81
CA GLY A 303 57.32 94.71 45.23
C GLY A 303 57.56 96.09 44.63
N ALA A 304 56.64 96.57 43.79
CA ALA A 304 56.72 97.91 43.19
C ALA A 304 56.74 99.02 44.25
N ALA A 305 55.94 98.89 45.32
CA ALA A 305 55.94 99.84 46.42
C ALA A 305 57.27 99.85 47.19
N ALA A 306 57.85 98.67 47.44
CA ALA A 306 59.16 98.53 48.08
C ALA A 306 60.28 99.15 47.22
N ASP A 307 60.27 98.92 45.92
CA ASP A 307 61.24 99.48 44.97
C ASP A 307 61.15 101.01 44.91
N MET A 308 59.94 101.58 44.87
CA MET A 308 59.74 103.03 44.95
C MET A 308 60.27 103.62 46.26
N ALA A 309 60.00 102.96 47.40
CA ALA A 309 60.49 103.39 48.69
C ALA A 309 62.03 103.34 48.77
N LEU A 310 62.64 102.28 48.25
CA LEU A 310 64.09 102.16 48.13
C LEU A 310 64.67 103.26 47.22
N GLY A 311 64.05 103.51 46.07
CA GLY A 311 64.41 104.59 45.15
C GLY A 311 64.37 105.96 45.82
N GLY A 312 63.31 106.27 46.58
CA GLY A 312 63.20 107.52 47.34
C GLY A 312 64.29 107.68 48.40
N ARG A 313 64.62 106.60 49.13
CA ARG A 313 65.75 106.60 50.10
C ARG A 313 67.09 106.83 49.41
N ILE A 314 67.33 106.21 48.25
CA ILE A 314 68.55 106.41 47.46
C ILE A 314 68.66 107.87 47.03
N SER A 315 67.60 108.47 46.49
CA SER A 315 67.60 109.88 46.08
C SER A 315 67.86 110.82 47.26
N SER A 316 67.19 110.62 48.40
CA SER A 316 67.41 111.43 49.61
C SER A 316 68.85 111.32 50.12
N ASN A 317 69.42 110.11 50.12
CA ASN A 317 70.83 109.93 50.47
C ASN A 317 71.75 110.62 49.47
N ALA A 318 71.45 110.57 48.17
CA ALA A 318 72.22 111.26 47.15
C ALA A 318 72.22 112.79 47.37
N ASP A 319 71.05 113.38 47.66
CA ASP A 319 70.91 114.81 47.98
C ASP A 319 71.68 115.19 49.25
N ALA A 320 71.60 114.38 50.31
CA ALA A 320 72.35 114.59 51.54
C ALA A 320 73.86 114.54 51.31
N ILE A 321 74.34 113.59 50.49
CA ILE A 321 75.75 113.50 50.09
C ILE A 321 76.16 114.75 49.32
N ALA A 322 75.34 115.24 48.37
CA ALA A 322 75.60 116.46 47.62
C ALA A 322 75.68 117.71 48.54
N ALA A 323 74.75 117.85 49.49
CA ALA A 323 74.77 118.94 50.48
C ALA A 323 76.01 118.88 51.38
N ASN A 324 76.40 117.68 51.81
CA ASN A 324 77.61 117.47 52.59
C ASN A 324 78.86 117.83 51.77
N MET A 325 78.94 117.44 50.50
CA MET A 325 80.04 117.83 49.60
C MET A 325 80.17 119.36 49.47
N ASN A 326 79.05 120.07 49.30
CA ASN A 326 79.05 121.53 49.26
C ASN A 326 79.55 122.15 50.58
N SER A 327 79.09 121.64 51.71
CA SER A 327 79.51 122.10 53.05
C SER A 327 81.00 121.86 53.27
N ILE A 328 81.52 120.70 52.88
CA ILE A 328 82.95 120.38 52.91
C ILE A 328 83.73 121.35 52.02
N GLY A 329 83.24 121.66 50.81
CA GLY A 329 83.84 122.65 49.92
C GLY A 329 83.92 124.05 50.53
N GLN A 330 82.82 124.53 51.14
CA GLN A 330 82.79 125.81 51.85
C GLN A 330 83.76 125.83 53.03
N ASN A 331 83.77 124.78 53.86
CA ASN A 331 84.70 124.64 54.97
C ASN A 331 86.15 124.65 54.48
N SER A 332 86.46 123.96 53.38
CA SER A 332 87.78 123.96 52.75
C SER A 332 88.22 125.36 52.34
N SER A 333 87.35 126.14 51.69
CA SER A 333 87.63 127.54 51.32
C SER A 333 87.85 128.42 52.55
N ALA A 334 86.98 128.32 53.56
CA ALA A 334 87.11 129.09 54.79
C ALA A 334 88.40 128.76 55.55
N ILE A 335 88.82 127.49 55.58
CA ILE A 335 90.12 127.08 56.13
C ILE A 335 91.28 127.71 55.34
N SER A 336 91.18 127.79 54.02
CA SER A 336 92.18 128.46 53.17
C SER A 336 92.26 129.96 53.46
N ASP A 337 91.12 130.64 53.57
CA ASP A 337 91.08 132.06 53.91
C ASP A 337 91.64 132.33 55.30
N ASN A 338 91.28 131.50 56.29
CA ASN A 338 91.83 131.57 57.63
C ASN A 338 93.35 131.34 57.61
N ARG A 339 93.84 130.39 56.80
CA ARG A 339 95.28 130.15 56.63
C ARG A 339 95.99 131.39 56.06
N ASN A 340 95.41 132.04 55.05
CA ASN A 340 95.98 133.26 54.46
C ASN A 340 96.01 134.41 55.47
N LYS A 341 94.89 134.65 56.17
CA LYS A 341 94.82 135.68 57.23
C LYS A 341 95.82 135.42 58.35
N ILE A 342 96.00 134.17 58.79
CA ILE A 342 97.03 133.83 59.78
C ILE A 342 98.42 134.16 59.25
N GLY A 343 98.68 133.92 57.96
CA GLY A 343 99.92 134.35 57.29
C GLY A 343 100.10 135.87 57.33
N GLU A 344 99.10 136.63 56.90
CA GLU A 344 99.13 138.11 56.94
C GLU A 344 99.31 138.64 58.37
N LEU A 345 98.58 138.08 59.35
CA LEU A 345 98.75 138.44 60.76
C LEU A 345 100.16 138.09 61.28
N SER A 346 100.78 137.02 60.77
CA SER A 346 102.16 136.69 61.11
C SER A 346 103.12 137.76 60.57
N ASP A 347 102.92 138.21 59.33
CA ASP A 347 103.73 139.27 58.72
C ASP A 347 103.52 140.62 59.44
N ASP A 348 102.28 140.99 59.74
CA ASP A 348 101.94 142.20 60.52
C ASP A 348 102.56 142.14 61.93
N LEU A 349 102.55 140.97 62.58
CA LEU A 349 103.17 140.79 63.89
C LEU A 349 104.69 141.01 63.82
N ASP A 350 105.35 140.60 62.74
CA ASP A 350 106.78 140.85 62.54
C ASP A 350 107.05 142.35 62.37
N VAL A 351 106.20 143.09 61.66
CA VAL A 351 106.26 144.57 61.56
C VAL A 351 106.06 145.22 62.93
N VAL A 352 105.07 144.78 63.73
CA VAL A 352 104.85 145.32 65.08
C VAL A 352 106.04 145.02 66.00
N ARG A 353 106.59 143.81 65.95
CA ARG A 353 107.79 143.44 66.72
C ARG A 353 108.98 144.34 66.35
N ALA A 354 109.17 144.60 65.06
CA ALA A 354 110.17 145.55 64.57
C ALA A 354 109.89 146.98 65.06
N GLY A 355 108.65 147.46 64.98
CA GLY A 355 108.25 148.79 65.45
C GLY A 355 108.44 148.99 66.96
N VAL A 356 108.18 147.96 67.77
CA VAL A 356 108.41 147.99 69.22
C VAL A 356 109.91 148.00 69.52
N ALA A 357 110.69 147.11 68.89
CA ALA A 357 112.15 147.10 69.04
C ALA A 357 112.75 148.47 68.67
N ALA A 358 112.25 149.07 67.57
CA ALA A 358 112.63 150.40 67.10
C ALA A 358 112.28 151.52 68.10
N SER A 359 111.07 151.47 68.69
CA SER A 359 110.66 152.42 69.73
C SER A 359 111.52 152.27 71.00
N MET A 360 111.87 151.05 71.39
CA MET A 360 112.81 150.80 72.49
C MET A 360 114.19 151.36 72.19
N ALA A 361 114.68 151.26 70.95
CA ALA A 361 115.94 151.87 70.52
C ALA A 361 115.92 153.41 70.65
N LEU A 362 114.82 154.07 70.27
CA LEU A 362 114.64 155.52 70.46
C LEU A 362 114.54 155.95 71.92
N ALA A 363 113.83 155.17 72.74
CA ALA A 363 113.70 155.40 74.16
C ALA A 363 115.04 155.21 74.88
N GLY A 364 115.81 154.20 74.47
CA GLY A 364 117.15 153.88 75.00
C GLY A 364 118.24 154.90 74.65
N MET A 365 117.97 155.87 73.77
CA MET A 365 118.91 156.96 73.51
C MET A 365 119.11 157.83 74.76
N PRO A 366 120.34 157.97 75.28
CA PRO A 366 120.62 158.78 76.46
C PRO A 366 120.26 160.26 76.25
N ALA A 367 119.78 160.92 77.32
CA ALA A 367 119.54 162.36 77.32
C ALA A 367 120.87 163.12 77.35
N ILE A 368 121.07 164.08 76.44
CA ILE A 368 122.31 164.86 76.35
C ILE A 368 122.04 166.31 76.81
N ASN A 369 122.78 166.77 77.82
CA ASN A 369 122.79 168.18 78.23
C ASN A 369 123.53 169.01 77.17
N GLY A 370 122.84 169.96 76.51
CA GLY A 370 123.39 170.76 75.41
C GLY A 370 123.00 170.22 74.03
N ARG A 371 123.91 170.25 73.05
CA ARG A 371 123.67 169.74 71.68
C ARG A 371 124.50 168.48 71.42
N GLY A 372 123.89 167.39 70.96
CA GLY A 372 124.64 166.16 70.67
C GLY A 372 123.86 165.10 69.90
N VAL A 373 124.57 164.04 69.51
CA VAL A 373 124.00 162.86 68.85
C VAL A 373 123.97 161.70 69.86
N ALA A 374 122.84 161.01 69.94
CA ALA A 374 122.64 159.83 70.77
C ALA A 374 122.33 158.62 69.88
N ILE A 375 122.87 157.46 70.25
CA ILE A 375 122.55 156.19 69.62
C ILE A 375 121.90 155.31 70.68
N GLY A 376 120.82 154.63 70.31
CA GLY A 376 120.17 153.64 71.13
C GLY A 376 119.97 152.34 70.36
N VAL A 377 119.91 151.23 71.09
CA VAL A 377 119.60 149.90 70.55
C VAL A 377 118.43 149.33 71.33
N GLY A 378 117.58 148.58 70.66
CA GLY A 378 116.38 147.98 71.24
C GLY A 378 116.20 146.56 70.71
N SER A 379 115.64 145.69 71.52
CA SER A 379 115.25 144.36 71.09
C SER A 379 113.92 144.01 71.73
N TYR A 380 113.04 143.37 70.96
CA TYR A 380 111.75 142.90 71.41
C TYR A 380 111.36 141.61 70.67
N ASP A 381 111.09 140.55 71.43
CA ASP A 381 110.64 139.24 70.95
C ASP A 381 111.39 138.70 69.72
N GLY A 382 112.73 138.64 69.80
CA GLY A 382 113.62 138.15 68.74
C GLY A 382 114.02 139.19 67.69
N GLU A 383 113.29 140.29 67.58
CA GLU A 383 113.58 141.37 66.65
C GLU A 383 114.53 142.39 67.27
N SER A 384 115.42 142.97 66.47
CA SER A 384 116.47 143.90 66.92
C SER A 384 116.47 145.19 66.11
N ALA A 385 116.60 146.31 66.80
CA ALA A 385 116.57 147.64 66.20
C ALA A 385 117.71 148.52 66.68
N PHE A 386 118.06 149.50 65.86
CA PHE A 386 118.97 150.57 66.23
C PHE A 386 118.36 151.92 65.87
N ALA A 387 118.68 152.94 66.67
CA ALA A 387 118.21 154.28 66.46
C ALA A 387 119.34 155.29 66.63
N VAL A 388 119.32 156.34 65.81
CA VAL A 388 120.27 157.46 65.85
C VAL A 388 119.47 158.75 65.95
N GLY A 389 119.81 159.61 66.89
CA GLY A 389 119.08 160.84 67.11
C GLY A 389 119.95 162.02 67.50
N PHE A 390 119.42 163.20 67.26
CA PHE A 390 120.02 164.48 67.60
C PHE A 390 119.19 165.15 68.68
N GLN A 391 119.86 165.65 69.73
CA GLN A 391 119.22 166.28 70.88
C GLN A 391 119.81 167.68 71.09
N ILE A 392 118.93 168.63 71.41
CA ILE A 392 119.28 169.99 71.84
C ILE A 392 118.51 170.30 73.13
N GLN A 393 119.18 170.37 74.27
CA GLN A 393 118.62 170.82 75.54
C GLN A 393 119.09 172.24 75.84
N GLY A 394 118.17 173.21 75.79
CA GLY A 394 118.34 174.57 76.29
C GLY A 394 117.69 174.75 77.66
N GLU A 395 117.90 175.93 78.28
CA GLU A 395 117.39 176.23 79.64
C GLU A 395 115.86 176.14 79.75
N GLN A 396 115.13 176.69 78.78
CA GLN A 396 113.66 176.72 78.80
C GLN A 396 113.01 175.65 77.92
N ALA A 397 113.74 175.06 76.97
CA ALA A 397 113.20 174.10 76.02
C ALA A 397 114.26 173.05 75.62
N SER A 398 113.82 171.81 75.46
CA SER A 398 114.59 170.68 74.98
C SER A 398 113.95 170.11 73.71
N PHE A 399 114.76 169.71 72.74
CA PHE A 399 114.36 169.13 71.48
C PHE A 399 115.09 167.79 71.31
N LYS A 400 114.36 166.74 70.94
CA LYS A 400 114.94 165.43 70.60
C LYS A 400 114.35 164.97 69.27
N ILE A 401 115.21 164.63 68.33
CA ILE A 401 114.83 164.05 67.03
C ILE A 401 115.58 162.72 66.90
N GLY A 402 114.92 161.65 66.45
CA GLY A 402 115.55 160.35 66.25
C GLY A 402 115.00 159.63 65.04
N VAL A 403 115.85 158.88 64.35
CA VAL A 403 115.47 157.91 63.31
C VAL A 403 115.87 156.52 63.76
N THR A 404 115.10 155.51 63.42
CA THR A 404 115.29 154.12 63.85
C THR A 404 115.06 153.17 62.69
N SER A 405 115.69 152.00 62.72
CA SER A 405 115.41 150.90 61.79
C SER A 405 115.44 149.56 62.50
N SER A 406 114.50 148.68 62.13
CA SER A 406 114.35 147.30 62.62
C SER A 406 113.63 146.48 61.56
N GLY A 407 114.04 145.23 61.31
CA GLY A 407 113.28 144.33 60.43
C GLY A 407 113.03 144.82 59.01
N GLY A 408 113.84 145.74 58.47
CA GLY A 408 113.63 146.38 57.17
C GLY A 408 112.69 147.60 57.20
N GLU A 409 111.97 147.82 58.30
CA GLU A 409 111.15 149.01 58.55
C GLU A 409 111.96 150.16 59.14
N THR A 410 111.49 151.38 58.91
CA THR A 410 112.12 152.61 59.45
C THR A 410 111.11 153.49 60.15
N GLY A 411 111.53 154.13 61.25
CA GLY A 411 110.70 155.04 62.02
C GLY A 411 111.45 156.34 62.32
N ALA A 412 110.71 157.39 62.64
CA ALA A 412 111.28 158.64 63.10
C ALA A 412 110.43 159.24 64.22
N SER A 413 111.05 159.95 65.15
CA SER A 413 110.36 160.72 66.18
C SER A 413 110.99 162.11 66.33
N ALA A 414 110.17 163.07 66.72
CA ALA A 414 110.62 164.38 67.17
C ALA A 414 109.78 164.79 68.39
N GLY A 415 110.41 165.37 69.39
CA GLY A 415 109.76 165.82 70.62
C GLY A 415 110.36 167.12 71.12
N VAL A 416 109.53 167.95 71.75
CA VAL A 416 109.92 169.16 72.44
C VAL A 416 109.41 169.11 73.87
N GLY A 417 110.24 169.48 74.85
CA GLY A 417 109.86 169.59 76.25
C GLY A 417 110.26 170.94 76.80
N PHE A 418 109.34 171.64 77.48
CA PHE A 418 109.61 172.93 78.09
C PHE A 418 109.86 172.76 79.59
N ASN A 419 110.88 173.43 80.12
CA ASN A 419 111.15 173.48 81.56
C ASN A 419 110.74 174.87 82.06
N PHE A 420 109.80 174.89 83.01
CA PHE A 420 109.23 176.11 83.60
C PHE A 420 109.63 176.26 85.07
#